data_AF-A0A1H2CIG0-F1
#
_entry.id   AF-A0A1H2CIG0-F1
#
_cell.length_a   1.000
_cell.length_b   1.000
_cell.length_c   1.000
_cell.angle_alpha   90.00
_cell.angle_beta   90.00
_cell.angle_gamma   90.00
#
_symmetry.space_group_name_H-M   'P 1'
#
loop_
_entity.id
_entity.type
_entity.pdbx_description
1 polymer ?
#
loop_
_entity_poly.entity_id
_entity_poly.type
_entity_poly.pdbx_seq_one_letter_code
_entity_poly.pdbx_strand_id
1 'polypeptide(L)'
;MDRRVAEMALYCARPAARATVTLEEKTVPITDLVRVYVPATLPLLAILRAGGQIGDQTTVAHAVTPMLREWYAEGDEEELEYVAFTRAAQDALRLLRQDTSAPRRRVVVSADVPAASLIREDTELGTSTVRLPQPVRLADLASIHVDGTDASETITAAVDVVEAALAGDADAQFTVDGAEDHELEWYAVSELDELL
;
A
#
# COMPACT_ATOMS: atom_id res chain seq x y z
N MET A 1 -38.95 -47.25 1.53
CA MET A 1 -39.67 -47.21 2.82
C MET A 1 -38.79 -47.93 3.84
N ASP A 2 -37.56 -47.47 4.06
CA ASP A 2 -37.07 -46.26 4.74
C ASP A 2 -36.67 -46.60 6.19
N ARG A 3 -35.37 -46.89 6.35
CA ARG A 3 -34.67 -47.18 7.62
C ARG A 3 -33.89 -45.95 8.11
N ARG A 4 -34.32 -44.72 7.76
CA ARG A 4 -33.66 -43.47 8.20
C ARG A 4 -34.50 -42.62 9.16
N VAL A 5 -35.10 -43.23 10.19
CA VAL A 5 -35.86 -42.45 11.21
C VAL A 5 -35.59 -42.89 12.66
N ALA A 6 -34.55 -43.68 12.93
CA ALA A 6 -34.31 -44.20 14.27
C ALA A 6 -32.86 -44.03 14.75
N GLU A 7 -32.36 -42.79 14.78
CA GLU A 7 -31.20 -42.43 15.62
C GLU A 7 -31.22 -40.93 16.00
N MET A 8 -32.41 -40.47 16.43
CA MET A 8 -32.73 -39.10 16.83
C MET A 8 -32.52 -38.84 18.35
N ALA A 9 -31.80 -39.69 19.09
CA ALA A 9 -31.74 -39.51 20.54
C ALA A 9 -30.47 -40.06 21.20
N LEU A 10 -29.28 -39.51 20.89
CA LEU A 10 -28.16 -39.46 21.83
C LEU A 10 -27.01 -38.51 21.41
N TYR A 11 -27.26 -37.20 21.37
CA TYR A 11 -26.16 -36.21 21.51
C TYR A 11 -26.68 -34.87 22.03
N CYS A 12 -27.24 -34.89 23.24
CA CYS A 12 -27.46 -33.67 24.00
C CYS A 12 -26.13 -33.16 24.60
N ALA A 13 -25.91 -31.86 24.44
CA ALA A 13 -25.13 -30.96 25.28
C ALA A 13 -23.59 -31.10 25.28
N ARG A 14 -22.94 -30.32 24.40
CA ARG A 14 -21.66 -29.66 24.74
C ARG A 14 -21.84 -28.15 24.57
N PRO A 15 -21.65 -27.33 25.61
CA PRO A 15 -21.61 -25.89 25.43
C PRO A 15 -20.32 -25.53 24.68
N ALA A 16 -20.45 -24.82 23.56
CA ALA A 16 -19.31 -24.21 22.89
C ALA A 16 -18.77 -23.11 23.82
N ALA A 17 -17.59 -23.33 24.39
CA ALA A 17 -16.89 -22.30 25.15
C ALA A 17 -16.59 -21.12 24.21
N ARG A 18 -17.22 -19.98 24.51
CA ARG A 18 -16.99 -18.72 23.79
C ARG A 18 -15.62 -18.20 24.24
N ALA A 19 -14.58 -18.47 23.46
CA ALA A 19 -13.28 -17.87 23.68
C ALA A 19 -13.39 -16.36 23.40
N THR A 20 -13.42 -15.56 24.47
CA THR A 20 -13.18 -14.13 24.39
C THR A 20 -11.72 -13.93 24.06
N VAL A 21 -11.43 -13.60 22.80
CA VAL A 21 -10.12 -13.07 22.40
C VAL A 21 -10.07 -11.63 22.88
N THR A 22 -9.37 -11.41 24.00
CA THR A 22 -9.01 -10.06 24.43
C THR A 22 -7.88 -9.61 23.51
N LEU A 23 -8.17 -8.75 22.54
CA LEU A 23 -7.12 -8.05 21.79
C LEU A 23 -6.56 -6.99 22.74
N GLU A 24 -5.41 -7.28 23.36
CA GLU A 24 -4.62 -6.23 23.99
C GLU A 24 -4.16 -5.29 22.87
N GLU A 25 -4.82 -4.15 22.78
CA GLU A 25 -4.42 -3.04 21.93
C GLU A 25 -3.10 -2.50 22.48
N LYS A 26 -1.98 -3.07 22.01
CA LYS A 26 -0.65 -2.54 22.31
C LYS A 26 -0.57 -1.14 21.70
N THR A 27 -0.75 -0.12 22.54
CA THR A 27 -0.36 1.25 22.20
C THR A 27 1.14 1.27 21.95
N VAL A 28 1.52 1.28 20.68
CA VAL A 28 2.90 1.53 20.25
C VAL A 28 3.15 3.02 20.44
N PRO A 29 4.20 3.42 21.18
CA PRO A 29 4.52 4.84 21.30
C PRO A 29 4.84 5.40 19.91
N ILE A 30 4.38 6.63 19.62
CA ILE A 30 4.58 7.29 18.32
C ILE A 30 6.06 7.31 17.90
N THR A 31 6.98 7.32 18.88
CA THR A 31 8.43 7.28 18.67
C THR A 31 8.95 6.02 17.99
N ASP A 32 8.15 4.95 17.90
CA ASP A 32 8.52 3.68 17.27
C ASP A 32 7.80 3.46 15.92
N LEU A 33 7.03 4.45 15.46
CA LEU A 33 6.35 4.42 14.17
C LEU A 33 7.30 4.87 13.05
N VAL A 34 7.10 4.27 11.89
CA VAL A 34 7.78 4.62 10.65
C VAL A 34 6.72 4.92 9.61
N ARG A 35 6.89 6.04 8.91
CA ARG A 35 6.09 6.38 7.74
C ARG A 35 6.42 5.42 6.59
N VAL A 36 5.39 4.80 6.04
CA VAL A 36 5.47 3.97 4.84
C VAL A 36 4.56 4.55 3.75
N TYR A 37 5.00 4.39 2.51
CA TYR A 37 4.33 4.85 1.30
C TYR A 37 3.91 3.63 0.50
N VAL A 38 2.61 3.38 0.43
CA VAL A 38 2.03 2.19 -0.18
C VAL A 38 1.49 2.56 -1.56
N PRO A 39 2.03 1.99 -2.66
CA PRO A 39 1.44 2.14 -3.98
C PRO A 39 0.02 1.56 -3.98
N ALA A 40 -0.93 2.28 -4.54
CA ALA A 40 -2.33 1.88 -4.60
C ALA A 40 -3.01 2.36 -5.90
N THR A 41 -4.31 2.10 -6.00
CA THR A 41 -5.20 2.58 -7.07
C THR A 41 -6.54 3.03 -6.47
N LEU A 42 -7.33 3.81 -7.19
CA LEU A 42 -8.67 4.20 -6.73
C LEU A 42 -9.58 2.98 -6.41
N PRO A 43 -9.59 1.89 -7.21
CA PRO A 43 -10.28 0.66 -6.82
C PRO A 43 -9.79 0.06 -5.49
N LEU A 44 -8.48 0.12 -5.21
CA LEU A 44 -7.94 -0.34 -3.91
C LEU A 44 -8.40 0.56 -2.75
N LEU A 45 -8.55 1.87 -2.96
CA LEU A 45 -9.15 2.76 -1.97
C LEU A 45 -10.62 2.43 -1.69
N ALA A 46 -11.39 2.03 -2.71
CA ALA A 46 -12.77 1.58 -2.51
C ALA A 46 -12.83 0.31 -1.65
N ILE A 47 -11.90 -0.63 -1.85
CA ILE A 47 -11.75 -1.84 -1.02
C ILE A 47 -11.35 -1.46 0.40
N LEU A 48 -10.37 -0.56 0.58
CA LEU A 48 -9.98 -0.02 1.88
C LEU A 48 -11.17 0.59 2.60
N ARG A 49 -11.99 1.39 1.92
CA ARG A 49 -13.15 2.05 2.51
C ARG A 49 -14.19 1.03 3.01
N ALA A 50 -14.45 -0.01 2.22
CA ALA A 50 -15.44 -1.03 2.54
C ALA A 50 -14.95 -2.04 3.60
N GLY A 51 -13.68 -2.44 3.54
CA GLY A 51 -13.09 -3.50 4.36
C GLY A 51 -12.24 -3.02 5.54
N GLY A 52 -11.87 -1.74 5.57
CA GLY A 52 -11.05 -1.14 6.62
C GLY A 52 -9.55 -1.43 6.51
N GLN A 53 -9.08 -2.09 5.45
CA GLN A 53 -7.66 -2.38 5.23
C GLN A 53 -7.28 -2.56 3.74
N ILE A 54 -6.01 -2.34 3.42
CA ILE A 54 -5.35 -2.72 2.16
C ILE A 54 -4.47 -3.96 2.39
N GLY A 55 -4.55 -4.91 1.46
CA GLY A 55 -3.80 -6.15 1.48
C GLY A 55 -4.50 -7.26 2.28
N ASP A 56 -4.62 -8.44 1.69
CA ASP A 56 -4.90 -9.70 2.40
C ASP A 56 -3.63 -10.55 2.58
N GLN A 57 -2.54 -10.11 1.96
CA GLN A 57 -1.21 -10.72 1.94
C GLN A 57 -0.13 -9.65 2.13
N THR A 58 1.13 -10.10 2.13
CA THR A 58 2.30 -9.22 2.19
C THR A 58 2.24 -8.14 1.12
N THR A 59 2.20 -6.88 1.54
CA THR A 59 2.17 -5.71 0.65
C THR A 59 3.56 -5.13 0.50
N VAL A 60 3.94 -4.74 -0.72
CA VAL A 60 5.19 -4.00 -0.96
C VAL A 60 4.92 -2.51 -0.75
N ALA A 61 5.83 -1.82 -0.08
CA ALA A 61 5.75 -0.40 0.20
C ALA A 61 7.17 0.21 0.19
N HIS A 62 7.24 1.53 0.33
CA HIS A 62 8.49 2.27 0.41
C HIS A 62 8.60 3.00 1.74
N ALA A 63 9.80 3.12 2.27
CA ALA A 63 10.08 3.85 3.49
C ALA A 63 11.51 4.43 3.45
N VAL A 64 11.82 5.31 4.40
CA VAL A 64 13.19 5.74 4.63
C VAL A 64 13.97 4.61 5.33
N THR A 65 14.60 3.75 4.53
CA THR A 65 15.39 2.62 5.02
C THR A 65 16.82 3.03 5.39
N PRO A 66 17.56 2.22 6.16
CA PRO A 66 18.99 2.42 6.36
C PRO A 66 19.79 2.45 5.05
N MET A 67 19.47 1.57 4.08
CA MET A 67 20.14 1.53 2.78
C MET A 67 19.90 2.79 1.96
N LEU A 68 18.70 3.37 2.04
CA LEU A 68 18.39 4.64 1.38
C LEU A 68 19.19 5.80 2.00
N ARG A 69 19.23 5.88 3.34
CA ARG A 69 20.01 6.88 4.09
C ARG A 69 21.50 6.82 3.75
N GLU A 70 22.04 5.60 3.65
CA GLU A 70 23.47 5.41 3.36
C GLU A 70 23.84 5.87 1.95
N TRP A 71 22.95 5.68 0.97
CA TRP A 71 23.17 6.15 -0.40
C TRP A 71 23.10 7.68 -0.53
N TYR A 72 22.13 8.30 0.15
CA TYR A 72 21.94 9.74 0.18
C TYR A 72 22.68 10.36 1.38
N ALA A 73 24.02 10.35 1.31
CA ALA A 73 24.89 10.79 2.40
C ALA A 73 24.68 12.24 2.88
N GLU A 74 24.05 13.10 2.06
CA GLU A 74 23.81 14.51 2.36
C GLU A 74 22.31 14.90 2.40
N GLY A 75 21.39 13.94 2.42
CA GLY A 75 19.95 14.22 2.47
C GLY A 75 19.37 14.32 3.87
N ASP A 76 18.43 15.25 4.10
CA ASP A 76 17.65 15.28 5.33
C ASP A 76 16.47 14.28 5.30
N GLU A 77 15.70 14.20 6.39
CA GLU A 77 14.59 13.25 6.47
C GLU A 77 13.51 13.52 5.41
N GLU A 78 13.22 14.78 5.14
CA GLU A 78 12.16 15.19 4.23
C GLU A 78 12.52 14.83 2.78
N GLU A 79 13.77 15.06 2.38
CA GLU A 79 14.27 14.66 1.06
C GLU A 79 14.23 13.14 0.87
N LEU A 80 14.60 12.37 1.89
CA LEU A 80 14.55 10.91 1.85
C LEU A 80 13.12 10.38 1.79
N GLU A 81 12.21 11.00 2.54
CA GLU A 81 10.78 10.70 2.50
C GLU A 81 10.21 10.97 1.10
N TYR A 82 10.61 12.07 0.46
CA TYR A 82 10.23 12.40 -0.91
C TYR A 82 10.72 11.34 -1.92
N VAL A 83 11.95 10.85 -1.76
CA VAL A 83 12.47 9.75 -2.61
C VAL A 83 11.65 8.47 -2.43
N ALA A 84 11.34 8.09 -1.20
CA ALA A 84 10.53 6.90 -0.92
C ALA A 84 9.09 7.06 -1.46
N PHE A 85 8.49 8.24 -1.29
CA PHE A 85 7.17 8.59 -1.80
C PHE A 85 7.11 8.50 -3.33
N THR A 86 8.06 9.11 -4.02
CA THR A 86 8.11 9.14 -5.50
C THR A 86 8.27 7.74 -6.09
N ARG A 87 9.06 6.88 -5.45
CA ARG A 87 9.18 5.46 -5.85
C ARG A 87 7.88 4.68 -5.65
N ALA A 88 7.13 4.94 -4.58
CA ALA A 88 5.79 4.38 -4.43
C ALA A 88 4.83 4.88 -5.52
N ALA A 89 4.91 6.16 -5.91
CA ALA A 89 4.12 6.67 -7.02
C ALA A 89 4.46 5.97 -8.35
N GLN A 90 5.74 5.74 -8.63
CA GLN A 90 6.17 4.97 -9.80
C GLN A 90 5.66 3.51 -9.75
N ASP A 91 5.76 2.82 -8.62
CA ASP A 91 5.26 1.45 -8.50
C ASP A 91 3.72 1.35 -8.64
N ALA A 92 2.98 2.43 -8.36
CA ALA A 92 1.55 2.50 -8.66
C ALA A 92 1.24 2.40 -10.18
N LEU A 93 2.18 2.79 -11.06
CA LEU A 93 2.03 2.63 -12.51
C LEU A 93 1.91 1.16 -12.92
N ARG A 94 2.62 0.25 -12.25
CA ARG A 94 2.48 -1.20 -12.46
C ARG A 94 1.11 -1.70 -12.03
N LEU A 95 0.57 -1.21 -10.92
CA LEU A 95 -0.78 -1.57 -10.46
C LEU A 95 -1.84 -1.12 -11.48
N LEU A 96 -1.72 0.11 -11.98
CA LEU A 96 -2.57 0.63 -13.05
C LEU A 96 -2.39 -0.18 -14.34
N ARG A 97 -1.18 -0.65 -14.65
CA ARG A 97 -0.94 -1.51 -15.82
C ARG A 97 -1.70 -2.83 -15.72
N GLN A 98 -1.77 -3.40 -14.51
CA GLN A 98 -2.45 -4.66 -14.23
C GLN A 98 -3.98 -4.52 -14.17
N ASP A 99 -4.49 -3.36 -13.76
CA ASP A 99 -5.92 -3.04 -13.74
C ASP A 99 -6.28 -2.00 -14.80
N THR A 100 -6.67 -2.47 -15.98
CA THR A 100 -7.06 -1.59 -17.10
C THR A 100 -8.40 -0.89 -16.88
N SER A 101 -9.16 -1.26 -15.85
CA SER A 101 -10.42 -0.60 -15.48
C SER A 101 -10.23 0.54 -14.49
N ALA A 102 -9.08 0.59 -13.80
CA ALA A 102 -8.75 1.68 -12.89
C ALA A 102 -8.58 3.01 -13.66
N PRO A 103 -9.10 4.13 -13.14
CA PRO A 103 -8.76 5.44 -13.65
C PRO A 103 -7.24 5.63 -13.68
N ARG A 104 -6.72 6.27 -14.74
CA ARG A 104 -5.28 6.48 -14.97
C ARG A 104 -4.72 7.59 -14.08
N ARG A 105 -4.78 7.36 -12.76
CA ARG A 105 -4.31 8.23 -11.69
C ARG A 105 -3.54 7.38 -10.69
N ARG A 106 -2.27 7.70 -10.43
CA ARG A 106 -1.48 7.06 -9.38
C ARG A 106 -2.09 7.40 -8.03
N VAL A 107 -2.01 6.45 -7.11
CA VAL A 107 -2.38 6.65 -5.71
C VAL A 107 -1.22 6.21 -4.84
N VAL A 108 -0.86 7.02 -3.85
CA VAL A 108 0.05 6.64 -2.77
C VAL A 108 -0.66 6.84 -1.44
N VAL A 109 -0.67 5.78 -0.63
CA VAL A 109 -1.21 5.83 0.73
C VAL A 109 -0.06 5.95 1.71
N SER A 110 -0.07 7.02 2.50
CA SER A 110 0.90 7.27 3.56
C SER A 110 0.35 6.71 4.88
N ALA A 111 1.05 5.78 5.51
CA ALA A 111 0.63 5.13 6.75
C ALA A 111 1.75 5.13 7.79
N ASP A 112 1.40 5.21 9.07
CA ASP A 112 2.32 5.08 10.20
C ASP A 112 2.22 3.67 10.77
N VAL A 113 3.27 2.88 10.62
CA VAL A 113 3.30 1.49 11.09
C VAL A 113 4.44 1.29 12.08
N PRO A 114 4.32 0.35 13.05
CA PRO A 114 5.42 0.04 13.94
C PRO A 114 6.64 -0.42 13.16
N ALA A 115 7.84 0.08 13.46
CA ALA A 115 9.06 -0.30 12.77
C ALA A 115 9.33 -1.83 12.77
N ALA A 116 8.90 -2.52 13.83
CA ALA A 116 9.03 -3.97 13.96
C ALA A 116 8.03 -4.76 13.11
N SER A 117 7.03 -4.11 12.52
CA SER A 117 6.00 -4.75 11.70
C SER A 117 6.41 -4.91 10.24
N LEU A 118 7.43 -4.19 9.76
CA LEU A 118 7.91 -4.27 8.39
C LEU A 118 9.17 -5.12 8.26
N ILE A 119 9.37 -5.71 7.09
CA ILE A 119 10.58 -6.45 6.70
C ILE A 119 11.35 -5.56 5.72
N ARG A 120 12.59 -5.20 6.06
CA ARG A 120 13.47 -4.41 5.18
C ARG A 120 14.23 -5.32 4.23
N GLU A 121 14.43 -4.87 3.01
CA GLU A 121 15.37 -5.50 2.08
C GLU A 121 16.73 -4.81 2.20
N ASP A 122 17.65 -5.38 2.99
CA ASP A 122 18.98 -4.79 3.21
C ASP A 122 20.02 -5.31 2.19
N THR A 123 19.57 -5.68 0.99
CA THR A 123 20.42 -6.34 -0.02
C THR A 123 20.99 -5.39 -1.07
N GLU A 124 20.41 -4.20 -1.21
CA GLU A 124 20.77 -3.23 -2.25
C GLU A 124 20.92 -1.84 -1.66
N LEU A 125 22.05 -1.19 -1.94
CA LEU A 125 22.31 0.17 -1.49
C LEU A 125 21.34 1.14 -2.18
N GLY A 126 20.77 2.08 -1.42
CA GLY A 126 19.80 3.04 -1.95
C GLY A 126 18.36 2.53 -2.04
N THR A 127 18.07 1.27 -1.72
CA THR A 127 16.68 0.75 -1.78
C THR A 127 15.79 1.39 -0.72
N SER A 128 14.58 1.78 -1.11
CA SER A 128 13.52 2.22 -0.19
C SER A 128 12.52 1.11 0.12
N THR A 129 12.64 -0.04 -0.54
CA THR A 129 11.60 -1.07 -0.55
C THR A 129 11.52 -1.79 0.79
N VAL A 130 10.28 -1.93 1.28
CA VAL A 130 9.95 -2.71 2.48
C VAL A 130 8.76 -3.61 2.18
N ARG A 131 8.65 -4.72 2.92
CA ARG A 131 7.47 -5.59 2.89
C ARG A 131 6.67 -5.43 4.18
N LEU A 132 5.37 -5.26 4.03
CA LEU A 132 4.39 -5.21 5.10
C LEU A 132 3.69 -6.58 5.19
N PRO A 133 4.13 -7.48 6.09
CA PRO A 133 3.54 -8.81 6.27
C PRO A 133 2.13 -8.77 6.87
N GLN A 134 1.67 -7.62 7.35
CA GLN A 134 0.32 -7.41 7.85
C GLN A 134 -0.40 -6.38 6.97
N PRO A 135 -1.73 -6.49 6.83
CA PRO A 135 -2.53 -5.49 6.14
C PRO A 135 -2.37 -4.09 6.73
N VAL A 136 -2.40 -3.07 5.87
CA VAL A 136 -2.41 -1.67 6.29
C VAL A 136 -3.85 -1.28 6.60
N ARG A 137 -4.14 -0.91 7.84
CA ARG A 137 -5.52 -0.60 8.26
C ARG A 137 -5.81 0.87 8.02
N LEU A 138 -7.09 1.19 7.80
CA LEU A 138 -7.57 2.56 7.66
C LEU A 138 -7.16 3.45 8.84
N ALA A 139 -7.08 2.87 10.05
CA ALA A 139 -6.66 3.57 11.26
C ALA A 139 -5.17 3.92 11.31
N ASP A 140 -4.35 3.28 10.47
CA ASP A 140 -2.91 3.51 10.41
C ASP A 140 -2.55 4.57 9.33
N LEU A 141 -3.52 5.02 8.53
CA LEU A 141 -3.29 6.03 7.49
C LEU A 141 -3.10 7.43 8.08
N ALA A 142 -2.19 8.19 7.49
CA ALA A 142 -2.05 9.62 7.74
C ALA A 142 -2.53 10.50 6.59
N SER A 143 -2.32 10.07 5.34
CA SER A 143 -2.80 10.80 4.16
C SER A 143 -2.95 9.89 2.94
N ILE A 144 -3.68 10.41 1.96
CA ILE A 144 -3.86 9.79 0.65
C ILE A 144 -3.38 10.81 -0.39
N HIS A 145 -2.60 10.36 -1.35
CA HIS A 145 -2.11 11.18 -2.44
C HIS A 145 -2.61 10.62 -3.76
N VAL A 146 -3.14 11.48 -4.62
CA VAL A 146 -3.72 11.07 -5.91
C VAL A 146 -3.33 12.06 -7.01
N ASP A 147 -2.96 11.56 -8.20
CA ASP A 147 -2.73 12.44 -9.35
C ASP A 147 -3.96 13.33 -9.66
N GLY A 148 -3.75 14.56 -10.11
CA GLY A 148 -4.82 15.39 -10.67
C GLY A 148 -5.47 14.75 -11.90
N THR A 149 -6.70 15.15 -12.24
CA THR A 149 -7.38 14.61 -13.43
C THR A 149 -6.73 15.03 -14.75
N ASP A 150 -6.00 16.15 -14.73
CA ASP A 150 -5.23 16.71 -15.85
C ASP A 150 -3.97 15.91 -16.18
N ALA A 151 -3.43 15.13 -15.22
CA ALA A 151 -2.29 14.23 -15.44
C ALA A 151 -2.62 12.98 -16.28
N SER A 152 -3.91 12.68 -16.50
CA SER A 152 -4.37 11.39 -17.06
C SER A 152 -3.68 10.97 -18.36
N GLU A 153 -3.37 11.92 -19.26
CA GLU A 153 -2.70 11.62 -20.53
C GLU A 153 -1.25 11.14 -20.30
N THR A 154 -0.48 11.89 -19.51
CA THR A 154 0.91 11.53 -19.15
C THR A 154 0.96 10.21 -18.38
N ILE A 155 0.05 10.01 -17.42
CA ILE A 155 -0.01 8.76 -16.65
C ILE A 155 -0.40 7.58 -17.54
N THR A 156 -1.29 7.78 -18.51
CA THR A 156 -1.62 6.72 -19.48
C THR A 156 -0.40 6.31 -20.29
N ALA A 157 0.37 7.28 -20.81
CA ALA A 157 1.59 7.01 -21.56
C ALA A 157 2.63 6.25 -20.72
N ALA A 158 2.85 6.67 -19.47
CA ALA A 158 3.76 6.00 -18.54
C ALA A 158 3.31 4.56 -18.25
N VAL A 159 2.02 4.34 -17.96
CA VAL A 159 1.45 3.01 -17.70
C VAL A 159 1.65 2.08 -18.90
N ASP A 160 1.50 2.57 -20.13
CA ASP A 160 1.60 1.74 -21.33
C ASP A 160 3.01 1.19 -21.58
N VAL A 161 4.04 1.86 -21.07
CA VAL A 161 5.45 1.49 -21.29
C VAL A 161 6.18 1.05 -20.02
N VAL A 162 5.54 1.08 -18.85
CA VAL A 162 6.19 0.79 -17.55
C VAL A 162 6.94 -0.55 -17.55
N GLU A 163 6.36 -1.62 -18.11
CA GLU A 163 7.02 -2.94 -18.19
C GLU A 163 8.28 -2.95 -19.07
N ALA A 164 8.32 -2.12 -20.11
CA ALA A 164 9.51 -1.98 -20.95
C ALA A 164 10.61 -1.19 -20.22
N ALA A 165 10.25 -0.13 -19.50
CA ALA A 165 11.18 0.64 -18.67
C ALA A 165 11.87 -0.27 -17.63
N LEU A 166 11.08 -1.13 -16.99
CA LEU A 166 11.56 -2.12 -16.00
C LEU A 166 12.43 -3.21 -16.61
N ALA A 167 12.26 -3.49 -17.90
CA ALA A 167 13.13 -4.38 -18.67
C ALA A 167 14.43 -3.68 -19.15
N GLY A 168 14.62 -2.40 -18.82
CA GLY A 168 15.81 -1.61 -19.12
C GLY A 168 15.74 -0.79 -20.41
N ASP A 169 14.54 -0.59 -20.98
CA ASP A 169 14.35 0.30 -22.13
C ASP A 169 14.43 1.78 -21.68
N ALA A 170 15.41 2.51 -22.22
CA ALA A 170 15.67 3.89 -21.83
C ALA A 170 14.62 4.90 -22.36
N ASP A 171 14.01 4.65 -23.53
CA ASP A 171 12.97 5.52 -24.08
C ASP A 171 11.66 5.33 -23.29
N ALA A 172 11.39 4.09 -22.89
CA ALA A 172 10.30 3.79 -21.96
C ALA A 172 10.54 4.42 -20.58
N GLN A 173 11.77 4.34 -20.06
CA GLN A 173 12.12 4.98 -18.79
C GLN A 173 11.91 6.49 -18.84
N PHE A 174 12.34 7.16 -19.90
CA PHE A 174 12.11 8.59 -20.09
C PHE A 174 10.61 8.95 -20.05
N THR A 175 9.76 8.10 -20.62
CA THR A 175 8.30 8.30 -20.59
C THR A 175 7.72 8.08 -19.20
N VAL A 176 8.23 7.11 -18.44
CA VAL A 176 7.85 6.86 -17.04
C VAL A 176 8.25 8.03 -16.15
N ASP A 177 9.48 8.54 -16.31
CA ASP A 177 10.00 9.68 -15.54
C ASP A 177 9.15 10.95 -15.76
N GLY A 178 8.59 11.13 -16.96
CA GLY A 178 7.65 12.23 -17.24
C GLY A 178 6.38 12.23 -16.38
N ALA A 179 6.04 11.12 -15.71
CA ALA A 179 4.96 11.11 -14.72
C ALA A 179 5.30 11.92 -13.47
N GLU A 180 6.58 12.11 -13.14
CA GLU A 180 7.02 12.89 -11.97
C GLU A 180 6.83 14.40 -12.15
N ASP A 181 6.66 14.88 -13.38
CA ASP A 181 6.28 16.28 -13.65
C ASP A 181 4.89 16.64 -13.09
N HIS A 182 4.10 15.62 -12.71
CA HIS A 182 2.79 15.78 -12.08
C HIS A 182 2.87 15.38 -10.61
N GLU A 183 2.86 16.35 -9.71
CA GLU A 183 2.79 16.10 -8.27
C GLU A 183 1.40 15.55 -7.89
N LEU A 184 1.39 14.57 -6.98
CA LEU A 184 0.14 14.02 -6.47
C LEU A 184 -0.49 14.99 -5.45
N GLU A 185 -1.77 15.27 -5.62
CA GLU A 185 -2.56 16.08 -4.71
C GLU A 185 -2.69 15.38 -3.34
N TRP A 186 -2.57 16.14 -2.25
CA TRP A 186 -2.72 15.63 -0.88
C TRP A 186 -4.18 15.68 -0.42
N TYR A 187 -4.64 14.60 0.20
CA TYR A 187 -5.96 14.47 0.80
C TYR A 187 -5.85 13.92 2.22
N ALA A 188 -6.67 14.45 3.13
CA ALA A 188 -6.85 13.89 4.46
C ALA A 188 -7.59 12.54 4.38
N VAL A 189 -7.35 11.64 5.35
CA VAL A 189 -8.04 10.34 5.40
C VAL A 189 -9.57 10.50 5.51
N SER A 190 -10.04 11.59 6.11
CA SER A 190 -11.47 11.92 6.19
C SER A 190 -12.11 12.28 4.85
N GLU A 191 -11.31 12.65 3.85
CA GLU A 191 -11.75 13.01 2.49
C GLU A 191 -11.77 11.79 1.55
N LEU A 192 -11.55 10.58 2.08
CA LEU A 192 -11.59 9.34 1.29
C LEU A 192 -12.89 9.16 0.50
N ASP A 193 -14.03 9.59 1.04
CA ASP A 193 -15.32 9.50 0.34
C ASP A 193 -15.45 10.51 -0.83
N GLU A 194 -14.60 11.53 -0.90
CA GLU A 194 -14.56 12.49 -2.02
C GLU A 194 -13.77 11.95 -3.22
N LEU A 195 -12.92 10.94 -2.98
CA LEU A 195 -12.08 10.30 -3.98
C LEU A 195 -12.76 9.13 -4.71
N LEU A 196 -13.89 8.62 -4.19
CA LEU A 196 -14.58 7.40 -4.63
C LEU A 196 -15.90 7.70 -5.36
#